data_AF-A0A7X5KS63-F1
#
_entry.id   AF-A0A7X5KS63-F1
#
_cell.length_a   1.000
_cell.length_b   1.000
_cell.length_c   1.000
_cell.angle_alpha   90.00
_cell.angle_beta   90.00
_cell.angle_gamma   90.00
#
_symmetry.space_group_name_H-M   'P 1'
#
loop_
_entity.id
_entity.type
_entity.pdbx_description
1 polymer ?
#
loop_
_entity_poly.entity_id
_entity_poly.type
_entity_poly.pdbx_seq_one_letter_code
_entity_poly.pdbx_strand_id
1 'polypeptide(L)' 'MSIDEKKITPQQKYDKANTTRYQLKLNNKTDADIIQKLSEVKSKQGYIKECIRKDLSKK' A
#
# COMPACT_ATOMS: atom_id res chain seq x y z
N MET A 1 -21.20 -22.08 -21.94
CA MET A 1 -20.08 -21.81 -21.01
C MET A 1 -20.64 -20.95 -19.90
N SER A 2 -21.01 -21.57 -18.79
CA SER A 2 -21.57 -20.87 -17.64
C SER A 2 -20.43 -20.16 -16.91
N ILE A 3 -20.57 -18.85 -16.78
CA ILE A 3 -19.59 -17.96 -16.17
C ILE A 3 -19.65 -18.22 -14.66
N ASP A 4 -18.64 -18.87 -14.11
CA ASP A 4 -18.48 -19.07 -12.66
C ASP A 4 -18.62 -17.72 -11.94
N GLU A 5 -19.70 -17.54 -11.19
CA GLU A 5 -19.83 -16.46 -10.21
C GLU A 5 -18.75 -16.65 -9.15
N LYS A 6 -17.59 -16.01 -9.35
CA LYS A 6 -16.50 -15.99 -8.37
C LYS A 6 -17.05 -15.45 -7.04
N LYS A 7 -17.30 -16.36 -6.10
CA LYS A 7 -17.70 -16.03 -4.72
C LYS A 7 -16.64 -15.12 -4.11
N ILE A 8 -16.99 -13.86 -3.90
CA ILE A 8 -16.14 -12.88 -3.23
C ILE A 8 -15.89 -13.37 -1.81
N THR A 9 -14.61 -13.52 -1.44
CA THR A 9 -14.25 -14.00 -0.11
C THR A 9 -14.58 -12.95 0.96
N PRO A 10 -14.82 -13.32 2.22
CA PRO A 10 -15.02 -12.37 3.31
C PRO A 10 -13.89 -11.33 3.42
N GLN A 11 -12.65 -11.75 3.15
CA GLN A 11 -11.48 -10.87 3.13
C GLN A 11 -11.62 -9.78 2.06
N GLN A 12 -12.01 -10.15 0.84
CA GLN A 12 -12.19 -9.19 -0.25
C GLN A 12 -13.33 -8.20 0.04
N LYS A 13 -14.39 -8.64 0.72
CA LYS A 13 -15.46 -7.73 1.18
C LYS A 13 -14.93 -6.73 2.22
N TYR A 14 -14.16 -7.21 3.19
CA TYR A 14 -13.54 -6.36 4.21
C TYR A 14 -12.58 -5.35 3.57
N ASP A 15 -11.68 -5.80 2.71
CA ASP A 15 -10.69 -4.95 2.04
C ASP A 15 -11.39 -3.85 1.22
N LYS A 16 -12.45 -4.20 0.49
CA LYS A 16 -13.24 -3.24 -0.30
C LYS A 16 -13.93 -2.18 0.57
N ALA A 17 -14.42 -2.57 1.75
CA ALA A 17 -15.17 -1.67 2.63
C ALA A 17 -14.28 -0.81 3.54
N ASN A 18 -13.10 -1.30 3.92
CA ASN A 18 -12.28 -0.71 4.99
C ASN A 18 -10.90 -0.24 4.54
N THR A 19 -10.51 -0.48 3.28
CA THR A 19 -9.17 -0.11 2.80
C THR A 19 -9.23 0.61 1.45
N THR A 20 -8.41 1.65 1.32
CA THR A 20 -8.17 2.32 0.05
C THR A 20 -6.74 2.00 -0.40
N ARG A 21 -6.60 1.49 -1.63
CA ARG A 21 -5.30 1.19 -2.22
C ARG A 21 -4.82 2.38 -3.04
N TYR A 22 -3.65 2.91 -2.68
CA TYR A 22 -2.92 3.87 -3.51
C TYR A 22 -1.78 3.16 -4.22
N GLN A 23 -1.59 3.48 -5.51
CA GLN A 23 -0.43 3.05 -6.28
C GLN A 23 0.55 4.21 -6.39
N LEU A 24 1.82 3.93 -6.19
CA LEU A 24 2.91 4.90 -6.31
C LEU A 24 3.95 4.34 -7.27
N LYS A 25 4.27 5.12 -8.31
CA LYS A 25 5.37 4.83 -9.22
C LYS A 25 6.66 5.41 -8.62
N LEU A 26 7.68 4.58 -8.50
CA LEU A 26 9.04 4.99 -8.12
C LEU A 26 9.97 4.70 -9.31
N ASN A 27 10.83 5.65 -9.62
CA ASN A 27 11.84 5.51 -10.65
C ASN A 27 13.08 4.82 -10.05
N ASN A 28 13.53 3.74 -10.70
CA ASN A 28 14.67 2.94 -10.25
C ASN A 28 15.99 3.73 -10.16
N LYS A 29 16.11 4.90 -10.80
CA LYS A 29 17.30 5.75 -10.78
C LYS A 29 17.17 6.91 -9.81
N THR A 30 16.11 7.70 -9.91
CA THR A 30 15.97 8.94 -9.12
C THR A 30 15.41 8.70 -7.73
N ASP A 31 14.63 7.62 -7.55
CA ASP A 31 14.04 7.24 -6.26
C ASP A 31 14.73 5.98 -5.69
N ALA A 32 15.99 5.74 -6.10
CA ALA A 32 16.74 4.53 -5.72
C ALA A 32 16.91 4.42 -4.19
N ASP A 33 17.12 5.56 -3.54
CA ASP A 33 17.21 5.69 -2.08
C ASP A 33 15.88 5.34 -1.39
N ILE A 34 14.74 5.80 -1.92
CA ILE A 34 13.40 5.48 -1.42
C ILE A 34 13.13 3.98 -1.59
N ILE A 35 13.44 3.42 -2.76
CA ILE A 35 13.27 1.99 -3.04
C ILE A 35 14.11 1.14 -2.07
N GLN A 36 15.37 1.52 -1.86
CA GLN A 36 16.25 0.86 -0.91
C GLN A 36 15.69 0.96 0.52
N LYS A 37 15.25 2.15 0.96
CA LYS A 37 14.69 2.30 2.29
C LYS A 37 13.44 1.43 2.51
N LEU A 38 12.59 1.32 1.48
CA LEU A 38 11.41 0.47 1.51
C LEU A 38 11.74 -1.03 1.46
N SER A 39 12.91 -1.44 0.94
CA SER A 39 13.33 -2.84 0.94
C SER A 39 13.84 -3.29 2.31
N GLU A 40 14.48 -2.39 3.07
CA GLU A 40 15.05 -2.65 4.39
C GLU A 40 14.00 -2.70 5.51
N VAL A 41 12.88 -1.99 5.38
CA VAL A 41 11.86 -1.94 6.43
C VAL A 41 10.95 -3.16 6.45
N LYS A 42 10.63 -3.64 7.66
CA LYS A 42 9.75 -4.81 7.88
C LYS A 42 8.36 -4.66 7.24
N SER A 43 7.81 -3.44 7.21
CA SER A 43 6.53 -3.14 6.57
C SER A 43 6.60 -1.83 5.81
N LYS A 44 6.60 -1.92 4.48
CA LYS A 44 6.57 -0.76 3.57
C LYS A 44 5.37 0.14 3.85
N GLN A 45 4.19 -0.47 4.00
CA GLN A 45 2.96 0.25 4.26
C GLN A 45 2.99 0.91 5.65
N GLY A 46 3.54 0.24 6.66
CA GLY A 46 3.71 0.81 8.01
C GLY A 46 4.62 2.03 8.01
N TYR A 47 5.80 1.88 7.37
CA TYR A 47 6.77 2.96 7.26
C TYR A 47 6.20 4.20 6.56
N ILE A 48 5.52 4.02 5.42
CA ILE A 48 4.87 5.12 4.70
C ILE A 48 3.80 5.80 5.57
N LYS A 49 2.96 5.02 6.29
CA LYS A 49 1.96 5.59 7.21
C LYS A 49 2.60 6.40 8.33
N GLU A 50 3.72 5.95 8.89
CA GLU A 50 4.44 6.69 9.93
C GLU A 50 5.02 8.00 9.40
N CYS A 51 5.61 8.00 8.19
CA CYS A 51 6.09 9.23 7.56
C CYS A 51 4.96 10.25 7.38
N ILE A 52 3.81 9.82 6.86
CA ILE A 52 2.63 10.69 6.68
C ILE A 52 2.12 11.19 8.03
N ARG A 53 2.02 10.34 9.06
CA ARG A 53 1.56 10.76 10.39
C ARG A 53 2.51 11.77 11.04
N LYS A 54 3.82 11.58 10.89
CA LYS A 54 4.84 12.52 11.36
C LYS A 54 4.80 13.86 10.63
N ASP A 55 4.44 13.85 9.34
CA ASP A 55 4.23 15.08 8.57
C ASP A 55 2.97 15.82 9.05
N LEU A 56 1.86 15.11 9.22
CA LEU A 56 0.62 15.67 9.77
C LEU A 56 0.78 16.24 11.18
N SER A 57 1.62 15.63 12.03
CA SER A 57 1.87 16.12 13.40
C SER A 57 2.76 17.36 13.48
N LYS A 58 3.39 17.76 12.38
CA LYS A 58 4.23 18.96 12.30
C LYS A 58 3.45 20.20 11.86
N LYS A 59 2.19 20.04 11.48
CA LYS A 59 1.22 21.11 11.22
C LYS A 59 0.50 21.48 12.50
#